data_AF-A0A929GWE7-F1
#
_entry.id   AF-A0A929GWE7-F1
#
_cell.length_a   1.000
_cell.length_b   1.000
_cell.length_c   1.000
_cell.angle_alpha   90.00
_cell.angle_beta   90.00
_cell.angle_gamma   90.00
#
_symmetry.space_group_name_H-M   'P 1'
#
loop_
_entity.id
_entity.type
_entity.pdbx_description
1 polymer ?
#
loop_
_entity_poly.entity_id
_entity_poly.type
_entity_poly.pdbx_seq_one_letter_code
_entity_poly.pdbx_strand_id
1 'polypeptide(L)'
;AFEVPESMVQKQVEYKNEEIKKQMISYGLKPEELESNLNEIKPKIYADAKHQVKTGLLLDAIATKEDLKISKEEIEDYYGTMAESSGRDIKEVKSYFVDKKEYLASNLLDNKILDFLMSQAKIEEK
;
A
#
# COMPACT_ATOMS: atom_id res chain seq x y z
N ALA A 1 4.81 9.45 20.97
CA ALA A 1 4.08 9.46 19.68
C ALA A 1 4.60 10.62 18.84
N PHE A 2 4.79 10.45 17.54
CA PHE A 2 5.24 11.52 16.65
C PHE A 2 4.05 12.10 15.86
N GLU A 3 4.17 13.37 15.49
CA GLU A 3 3.18 14.07 14.67
C GLU A 3 3.42 13.83 13.19
N VAL A 4 2.34 13.71 12.43
CA VAL A 4 2.37 13.44 11.00
C VAL A 4 2.12 14.76 10.24
N PRO A 5 2.88 15.08 9.18
CA PRO A 5 2.66 16.29 8.41
C PRO A 5 1.25 16.34 7.80
N GLU A 6 0.52 17.42 8.07
CA GLU A 6 -0.86 17.59 7.61
C GLU A 6 -0.97 17.55 6.08
N SER A 7 0.02 18.09 5.36
CA SER A 7 0.08 18.05 3.90
C SER A 7 0.09 16.63 3.33
N MET A 8 0.77 15.70 4.01
CA MET A 8 0.77 14.29 3.62
C MET A 8 -0.56 13.62 3.93
N VAL A 9 -1.19 13.97 5.07
CA VAL A 9 -2.51 13.46 5.43
C VAL A 9 -3.55 13.91 4.41
N GLN A 10 -3.57 15.19 4.03
CA GLN A 10 -4.50 15.71 3.02
C GLN A 10 -4.33 15.03 1.66
N LYS A 11 -3.08 14.85 1.21
CA LYS A 11 -2.79 14.11 -0.03
C LYS A 11 -3.30 12.67 0.04
N GLN A 12 -3.15 12.00 1.18
CA GLN A 12 -3.66 10.64 1.37
C GLN A 12 -5.19 10.59 1.43
N VAL A 13 -5.84 11.61 1.98
CA VAL A 13 -7.30 11.76 1.97
C VAL A 13 -7.81 11.91 0.53
N GLU A 14 -7.18 12.75 -0.28
CA GLU A 14 -7.52 12.91 -1.70
C GLU A 14 -7.40 11.59 -2.46
N TYR A 15 -6.29 10.87 -2.27
CA TYR A 15 -6.09 9.56 -2.89
C TYR A 15 -7.20 8.57 -2.51
N LYS A 16 -7.51 8.43 -1.21
CA LYS A 16 -8.58 7.55 -0.72
C LYS A 16 -9.95 7.95 -1.26
N ASN A 17 -10.25 9.24 -1.32
CA ASN A 17 -11.51 9.73 -1.86
C ASN A 17 -11.68 9.31 -3.33
N GLU A 18 -10.64 9.45 -4.15
CA GLU A 18 -10.69 9.04 -5.55
C GLU A 18 -10.80 7.52 -5.72
N GLU A 19 -10.15 6.74 -4.85
CA GLU A 19 -10.30 5.28 -4.83
C GLU A 19 -11.73 4.85 -4.50
N ILE A 20 -12.30 5.41 -3.42
CA ILE A 20 -13.66 5.09 -2.98
C ILE A 20 -14.69 5.51 -4.03
N LYS A 21 -14.52 6.68 -4.66
CA LYS A 21 -15.37 7.11 -5.78
C LYS A 21 -15.37 6.10 -6.91
N LYS A 22 -14.19 5.66 -7.35
CA LYS A 22 -14.06 4.65 -8.42
C LYS A 22 -14.74 3.34 -8.04
N GLN A 23 -14.58 2.89 -6.79
CA GLN A 23 -15.25 1.68 -6.29
C GLN A 23 -16.78 1.85 -6.28
N MET A 24 -17.30 2.95 -5.76
CA MET A 24 -18.74 3.24 -5.73
C MET A 24 -19.36 3.29 -7.13
N ILE A 25 -18.69 3.96 -8.08
CA ILE A 25 -19.12 3.99 -9.48
C ILE A 25 -19.13 2.58 -10.07
N SER A 26 -18.13 1.76 -9.77
CA SER A 26 -18.08 0.36 -10.25
C SER A 26 -19.21 -0.51 -9.69
N TYR A 27 -19.74 -0.16 -8.51
CA TYR A 27 -20.93 -0.78 -7.91
C TYR A 27 -22.25 -0.21 -8.42
N GLY A 28 -22.22 0.75 -9.34
CA GLY A 28 -23.42 1.33 -9.96
C GLY A 28 -24.11 2.41 -9.13
N LEU A 29 -23.44 3.00 -8.13
CA LEU A 29 -23.97 4.17 -7.43
C LEU A 29 -24.11 5.35 -8.39
N LYS A 30 -25.18 6.13 -8.22
CA LYS A 30 -25.40 7.32 -9.02
C LYS A 30 -24.58 8.51 -8.51
N PRO A 31 -24.18 9.46 -9.38
CA PRO A 31 -23.41 10.64 -8.98
C PRO A 31 -24.05 11.46 -7.85
N GLU A 32 -25.38 11.49 -7.78
CA GLU A 32 -26.13 12.26 -6.77
C GLU A 32 -26.03 11.64 -5.37
N GLU A 33 -25.84 10.32 -5.27
CA GLU A 33 -25.71 9.60 -4.01
C GLU A 33 -24.24 9.56 -3.53
N LEU A 34 -23.30 9.67 -4.46
CA LEU A 34 -21.85 9.66 -4.20
C LEU A 34 -21.43 10.75 -3.21
N GLU A 35 -21.89 11.98 -3.41
CA GLU A 35 -21.46 13.12 -2.57
C GLU A 35 -21.96 13.00 -1.12
N SER A 36 -23.22 12.57 -0.94
CA SER A 36 -23.78 12.33 0.40
C SER A 36 -23.03 11.22 1.13
N ASN A 37 -22.76 10.10 0.47
CA ASN A 37 -22.04 8.97 1.05
C ASN A 37 -20.60 9.36 1.42
N LEU A 38 -19.89 10.09 0.55
CA LEU A 38 -18.53 10.56 0.82
C LEU A 38 -18.47 11.51 2.02
N ASN A 39 -19.44 12.40 2.16
CA ASN A 39 -19.51 13.33 3.29
C ASN A 39 -19.72 12.60 4.62
N GLU A 40 -20.52 11.54 4.64
CA GLU A 40 -20.77 10.74 5.85
C GLU A 40 -19.49 10.03 6.35
N ILE A 41 -18.69 9.49 5.43
CA ILE A 41 -17.48 8.73 5.78
C ILE A 41 -16.22 9.59 5.86
N LYS A 42 -16.29 10.89 5.54
CA LYS A 42 -15.13 11.81 5.50
C LYS A 42 -14.28 11.81 6.79
N PRO A 43 -14.86 11.82 8.01
CA PRO A 43 -14.06 11.75 9.24
C PRO A 43 -13.28 10.43 9.36
N LYS A 44 -13.89 9.32 8.93
CA LYS A 44 -13.25 8.00 8.90
C LYS A 44 -12.12 7.97 7.88
N ILE A 45 -12.33 8.51 6.67
CA ILE A 45 -11.29 8.63 5.65
C ILE A 45 -10.08 9.41 6.18
N TYR A 46 -10.32 10.52 6.88
CA TYR A 46 -9.24 11.32 7.47
C TYR A 46 -8.47 10.53 8.55
N ALA A 47 -9.18 9.85 9.46
CA ALA A 47 -8.54 9.03 10.49
C ALA A 47 -7.68 7.91 9.87
N ASP A 48 -8.22 7.21 8.87
CA ASP A 48 -7.53 6.14 8.16
C ASP A 48 -6.33 6.67 7.38
N ALA A 49 -6.45 7.81 6.71
CA ALA A 49 -5.36 8.48 6.01
C ALA A 49 -4.22 8.85 6.96
N LYS A 50 -4.55 9.48 8.10
CA LYS A 50 -3.57 9.83 9.13
C LYS A 50 -2.85 8.59 9.67
N HIS A 51 -3.59 7.50 9.92
CA HIS A 51 -3.00 6.24 10.34
C HIS A 51 -2.05 5.67 9.27
N GLN A 52 -2.47 5.64 8.01
CA GLN A 52 -1.64 5.13 6.91
C GLN A 52 -0.36 5.93 6.71
N VAL A 53 -0.42 7.26 6.69
CA VAL A 53 0.78 8.10 6.56
C VAL A 53 1.72 7.85 7.74
N LYS A 54 1.19 7.73 8.95
CA LYS A 54 1.99 7.40 10.13
C LYS A 54 2.69 6.05 9.99
N THR A 55 1.97 5.03 9.53
CA THR A 55 2.55 3.70 9.31
C THR A 55 3.63 3.72 8.24
N GLY A 56 3.38 4.37 7.09
CA GLY A 56 4.37 4.49 6.02
C GLY A 56 5.65 5.17 6.50
N LEU A 57 5.54 6.31 7.21
CA LEU A 57 6.71 6.99 7.79
C LEU A 57 7.48 6.11 8.79
N LEU A 58 6.78 5.26 9.53
CA LEU A 58 7.41 4.33 10.46
C LEU A 58 8.16 3.21 9.70
N LEU A 59 7.54 2.63 8.68
CA LEU A 59 8.16 1.61 7.82
C LEU A 59 9.39 2.18 7.10
N ASP A 60 9.29 3.37 6.52
CA ASP A 60 10.41 4.07 5.88
C ASP A 60 11.58 4.30 6.85
N ALA A 61 11.27 4.70 8.08
CA ALA A 61 12.27 4.90 9.12
C ALA A 61 12.96 3.59 9.51
N ILE A 62 12.21 2.48 9.61
CA ILE A 62 12.76 1.15 9.88
C ILE A 62 13.64 0.69 8.71
N ALA A 63 13.16 0.83 7.48
CA ALA A 63 13.90 0.48 6.29
C ALA A 63 15.25 1.20 6.22
N THR A 64 15.24 2.51 6.51
CA THR A 64 16.45 3.33 6.55
C THR A 64 17.39 2.92 7.67
N LYS A 65 16.86 2.67 8.87
CA LYS A 65 17.66 2.34 10.05
C LYS A 65 18.35 0.98 9.93
N GLU A 66 17.65 0.00 9.39
CA GLU A 66 18.11 -1.39 9.28
C GLU A 66 18.70 -1.69 7.88
N ASP A 67 18.86 -0.65 7.04
CA ASP A 67 19.34 -0.72 5.65
C ASP A 67 18.60 -1.75 4.77
N LEU A 68 17.29 -1.87 4.97
CA LEU A 68 16.43 -2.75 4.19
C LEU A 68 16.11 -2.10 2.84
N LYS A 69 16.43 -2.82 1.78
CA LYS A 69 16.15 -2.44 0.40
C LYS A 69 15.66 -3.65 -0.38
N ILE A 70 14.89 -3.39 -1.42
CA ILE A 70 14.51 -4.41 -2.40
C ILE A 70 15.50 -4.38 -3.55
N SER A 71 16.15 -5.52 -3.79
CA SER A 71 17.08 -5.70 -4.88
C SER A 71 16.35 -5.94 -6.21
N LYS A 72 17.10 -5.91 -7.31
CA LYS A 72 16.54 -6.25 -8.62
C LYS A 72 16.20 -7.74 -8.68
N GLU A 73 17.02 -8.56 -8.05
CA GLU A 73 16.87 -10.00 -7.95
C GLU A 73 15.57 -10.37 -7.22
N GLU A 74 15.27 -9.71 -6.10
CA GLU A 74 14.02 -9.94 -5.35
C GLU A 74 12.76 -9.59 -6.19
N ILE A 75 12.84 -8.56 -7.02
CA ILE A 75 11.76 -8.20 -7.96
C ILE A 75 11.61 -9.25 -9.07
N GLU A 76 12.74 -9.75 -9.59
CA GLU A 76 12.75 -10.80 -10.61
C GLU A 76 12.19 -12.13 -10.08
N ASP A 77 12.56 -12.51 -8.85
CA ASP A 77 12.03 -13.69 -8.16
C ASP A 77 10.52 -13.59 -7.92
N TYR A 78 10.03 -12.38 -7.60
CA TYR A 78 8.60 -12.13 -7.48
C TYR A 78 7.87 -12.33 -8.82
N TYR A 79 8.45 -11.85 -9.94
CA TYR A 79 7.88 -12.09 -11.26
C TYR A 79 7.84 -13.57 -11.62
N GLY A 80 8.90 -14.32 -11.30
CA GLY A 80 8.95 -15.77 -11.49
C GLY A 80 7.85 -16.49 -10.71
N THR A 81 7.75 -16.20 -9.41
CA THR A 81 6.72 -16.76 -8.53
C THR A 81 5.30 -16.45 -9.01
N MET A 82 5.06 -15.23 -9.50
CA MET A 82 3.77 -14.83 -10.05
C MET A 82 3.46 -15.55 -11.38
N ALA A 83 4.46 -15.72 -12.25
CA ALA A 83 4.32 -16.45 -13.50
C ALA A 83 3.93 -17.92 -13.24
N GLU A 84 4.64 -18.59 -12.32
CA GLU A 84 4.37 -19.96 -11.91
C GLU A 84 2.98 -20.14 -11.30
N SER A 85 2.63 -19.30 -10.32
CA SER A 85 1.34 -19.39 -9.61
C SER A 85 0.13 -19.06 -10.51
N SER A 86 0.29 -18.15 -11.48
CA SER A 86 -0.78 -17.77 -12.39
C SER A 86 -0.82 -18.60 -13.69
N GLY A 87 0.18 -19.45 -13.93
CA GLY A 87 0.33 -20.21 -15.17
C GLY A 87 0.57 -19.33 -16.40
N ARG A 88 1.11 -18.11 -16.22
CA ARG A 88 1.35 -17.13 -17.29
C ARG A 88 2.82 -17.04 -17.65
N ASP A 89 3.12 -16.54 -18.85
CA ASP A 89 4.49 -16.27 -19.25
C ASP A 89 5.08 -15.10 -18.45
N ILE A 90 6.35 -15.22 -18.04
CA ILE A 90 7.04 -14.20 -17.25
C ILE A 90 7.10 -12.84 -17.95
N LYS A 91 7.12 -12.78 -19.29
CA LYS A 91 7.10 -11.53 -20.05
C LYS A 91 5.75 -10.82 -19.91
N GLU A 92 4.64 -11.56 -19.86
CA GLU A 92 3.31 -10.98 -19.63
C GLU A 92 3.21 -10.41 -18.21
N VAL A 93 3.74 -11.13 -17.22
CA VAL A 93 3.82 -10.64 -15.83
C VAL A 93 4.65 -9.37 -15.75
N LYS A 94 5.85 -9.35 -16.34
CA LYS A 94 6.69 -8.14 -16.36
C LYS A 94 5.99 -6.97 -17.04
N SER A 95 5.34 -7.22 -18.18
CA SER A 95 4.57 -6.21 -18.92
C SER A 95 3.49 -5.57 -18.04
N TYR A 96 2.76 -6.38 -17.25
CA TYR A 96 1.75 -5.88 -16.33
C TYR A 96 2.29 -4.90 -15.27
N PHE A 97 3.55 -5.08 -14.85
CA PHE A 97 4.20 -4.27 -13.82
C PHE A 97 5.08 -3.14 -14.37
N VAL A 98 5.22 -2.97 -15.69
CA VAL A 98 6.09 -1.93 -16.28
C VAL A 98 5.82 -0.54 -15.68
N ASP A 99 4.55 -0.12 -15.67
CA ASP A 99 4.14 1.20 -15.14
C ASP A 99 3.89 1.18 -13.62
N LYS A 100 4.04 0.03 -12.97
CA LYS A 100 3.76 -0.20 -11.54
C LYS A 100 5.00 -0.66 -10.77
N LYS A 101 6.18 -0.53 -11.36
CA LYS A 101 7.41 -1.09 -10.80
C LYS A 101 7.76 -0.48 -9.45
N GLU A 102 7.61 0.83 -9.32
CA GLU A 102 7.85 1.55 -8.04
C GLU A 102 6.86 1.12 -6.97
N TYR A 103 5.58 0.99 -7.34
CA TYR A 103 4.54 0.46 -6.45
C TYR A 103 4.85 -0.97 -6.00
N LEU A 104 5.27 -1.85 -6.92
CA LEU A 104 5.68 -3.20 -6.58
C LEU A 104 6.87 -3.21 -5.62
N ALA A 105 7.91 -2.44 -5.91
CA ALA A 105 9.09 -2.35 -5.05
C ALA A 105 8.74 -1.87 -3.64
N SER A 106 7.86 -0.87 -3.50
CA SER A 106 7.36 -0.40 -2.21
C SER A 106 6.63 -1.50 -1.44
N ASN A 107 5.73 -2.24 -2.09
CA ASN A 107 5.00 -3.33 -1.43
C ASN A 107 5.92 -4.48 -1.00
N LEU A 108 6.90 -4.84 -1.84
CA LEU A 108 7.88 -5.85 -1.48
C LEU A 108 8.73 -5.41 -0.29
N LEU A 109 9.10 -4.13 -0.24
CA LEU A 109 9.85 -3.56 0.87
C LEU A 109 9.04 -3.59 2.16
N ASP A 110 7.76 -3.19 2.10
CA ASP A 110 6.86 -3.22 3.26
C ASP A 110 6.74 -4.64 3.82
N ASN A 111 6.55 -5.65 2.97
CA ASN A 111 6.50 -7.05 3.39
C ASN A 111 7.83 -7.49 4.03
N LYS A 112 8.97 -7.15 3.42
CA LYS A 112 10.29 -7.46 3.96
C LYS A 112 10.53 -6.82 5.33
N ILE A 113 10.05 -5.60 5.55
CA ILE A 113 10.11 -4.93 6.85
C ILE A 113 9.23 -5.68 7.87
N LEU A 114 8.03 -6.09 7.48
CA LEU A 114 7.14 -6.86 8.36
C LEU A 114 7.76 -8.21 8.74
N ASP A 115 8.34 -8.93 7.79
CA ASP A 115 9.04 -10.20 8.04
C ASP A 115 10.22 -10.00 8.99
N PHE A 116 10.99 -8.92 8.78
CA PHE A 116 12.06 -8.53 9.70
C PHE A 116 11.53 -8.28 11.12
N LEU A 117 10.47 -7.48 11.26
CA LEU A 117 9.87 -7.18 12.56
C LEU A 117 9.35 -8.45 13.25
N MET A 118 8.70 -9.34 12.51
CA MET A 118 8.22 -10.63 13.02
C MET A 118 9.37 -11.52 13.50
N SER A 119 10.50 -11.54 12.78
CA SER A 119 11.69 -12.31 13.18
C SER A 119 12.30 -11.86 14.52
N GLN A 120 12.09 -10.59 14.89
CA GLN A 120 12.57 -10.01 16.15
C GLN A 120 11.50 -10.00 17.24
N ALA A 121 10.24 -10.24 16.88
CA ALA A 121 9.12 -10.20 17.82
C ALA A 121 9.15 -11.43 18.73
N LYS A 122 8.97 -11.20 20.04
CA LYS A 122 8.66 -12.28 20.98
C LYS A 122 7.18 -12.61 20.84
N ILE A 123 6.88 -13.71 20.19
CA ILE A 123 5.51 -14.20 20.00
C ILE A 123 5.17 -15.12 21.18
N GLU A 124 4.19 -14.72 21.98
CA GLU A 124 3.57 -15.58 22.99
C GLU A 124 2.26 -16.13 22.40
N GLU A 125 2.17 -17.44 22.22
CA GLU A 125 0.90 -18.09 21.87
C GLU A 125 -0.06 -17.98 23.05
N LYS A 126 -1.29 -17.56 22.76
CA LYS A 126 -2.39 -17.46 23.74
C LYS A 126 -3.25 -18.70 23.75
#